data_AF-A0A1D6LUM4-F1
#
_entry.id   AF-A0A1D6LUM4-F1
#
_cell.length_a   1.000
_cell.length_b   1.000
_cell.length_c   1.000
_cell.angle_alpha   90.00
_cell.angle_beta   90.00
_cell.angle_gamma   90.00
#
_symmetry.space_group_name_H-M   'P 1'
#
loop_
_entity.id
_entity.type
_entity.pdbx_description
1 polymer ?
#
loop_
_entity_poly.entity_id
_entity_poly.type
_entity_poly.pdbx_seq_one_letter_code
_entity_poly.pdbx_strand_id
1 'polypeptide(L)'
;MRHSLPALDATFQITLTGFSFLVLSALLGYICSPHLDTAPPRWVHLAHGLLLFLYQTFDAVDGKQARRTSSSSPLGELFDHGCDALACAFEALALGSTLMCGGWTLCFWVVAAVPFYLATWEHFFTNTLILPTINGPTEGLMLIYVSHLFTFFTGAEWWAQDFRKSLPFFGSVSAMSKR
;
A
#
# COMPACT_ATOMS: atom_id res chain seq x y z
N MET A 1 12.09 33.66 -16.23
CA MET A 1 12.31 32.20 -16.50
C MET A 1 13.53 31.65 -15.73
N ARG A 2 13.67 31.83 -14.40
CA ARG A 2 14.77 31.24 -13.61
C ARG A 2 14.37 30.87 -12.16
N HIS A 3 13.18 30.35 -11.94
CA HIS A 3 12.72 29.95 -10.58
C HIS A 3 12.23 28.50 -10.44
N SER A 4 12.31 27.66 -11.48
CA SER A 4 11.58 26.38 -11.51
C SER A 4 12.41 25.10 -11.41
N LEU A 5 13.73 25.12 -11.65
CA LEU A 5 14.55 23.89 -11.63
C LEU A 5 14.69 23.28 -10.20
N PRO A 6 15.07 24.04 -9.15
CA PRO A 6 15.28 23.45 -7.82
C PRO A 6 13.99 22.92 -7.18
N ALA A 7 12.84 23.51 -7.53
CA ALA A 7 11.54 23.12 -7.01
C ALA A 7 11.01 21.85 -7.70
N LEU A 8 11.25 21.71 -9.01
CA LEU A 8 10.97 20.48 -9.74
C LEU A 8 11.84 19.33 -9.23
N ASP A 9 13.14 19.58 -9.01
CA ASP A 9 14.06 18.61 -8.44
C ASP A 9 13.60 18.13 -7.05
N ALA A 10 13.11 19.05 -6.21
CA ALA A 10 12.57 18.69 -4.89
C ALA A 10 11.30 17.82 -4.99
N THR A 11 10.43 18.05 -5.96
CA THR A 11 9.21 17.24 -6.17
C THR A 11 9.59 15.80 -6.54
N PHE A 12 10.48 15.63 -7.53
CA PHE A 12 10.98 14.31 -7.93
C PHE A 12 11.67 13.56 -6.79
N GLN A 13 12.43 14.26 -5.96
CA GLN A 13 13.09 13.66 -4.80
C GLN A 13 12.10 13.17 -3.75
N ILE A 14 11.00 13.90 -3.52
CA ILE A 14 9.94 13.48 -2.59
C ILE A 14 9.27 12.20 -3.10
N THR A 15 8.82 12.18 -4.36
CA THR A 15 8.21 11.01 -5.00
C THR A 15 9.15 9.80 -4.94
N LEU A 16 10.42 9.97 -5.34
CA LEU A 16 11.42 8.90 -5.33
C LEU A 16 11.72 8.38 -3.92
N THR A 17 11.76 9.28 -2.92
CA THR A 17 11.95 8.89 -1.52
C THR A 17 10.76 8.08 -1.03
N GLY A 18 9.54 8.52 -1.30
CA GLY A 18 8.32 7.78 -1.01
C GLY A 18 8.32 6.38 -1.63
N PHE A 19 8.60 6.31 -2.93
CA PHE A 19 8.71 5.06 -3.68
C PHE A 19 9.78 4.11 -3.12
N SER A 20 10.92 4.64 -2.67
CA SER A 20 11.99 3.82 -2.08
C SER A 20 11.53 3.07 -0.81
N PHE A 21 10.57 3.62 -0.05
CA PHE A 21 10.00 2.93 1.12
C PHE A 21 9.22 1.68 0.71
N LEU A 22 8.49 1.72 -0.41
CA LEU A 22 7.77 0.56 -0.94
C LEU A 22 8.72 -0.51 -1.46
N VAL A 23 9.78 -0.11 -2.17
CA VAL A 23 10.83 -1.04 -2.62
C VAL A 23 11.48 -1.72 -1.42
N LEU A 24 11.88 -0.96 -0.40
CA LEU A 24 12.44 -1.52 0.83
C LEU A 24 11.46 -2.47 1.52
N SER A 25 10.19 -2.08 1.62
CA SER A 25 9.12 -2.91 2.18
C SER A 25 9.02 -4.25 1.46
N ALA A 26 8.90 -4.25 0.13
CA ALA A 26 8.80 -5.48 -0.67
C ALA A 26 10.07 -6.34 -0.56
N LEU A 27 11.26 -5.73 -0.53
CA LEU A 27 12.53 -6.45 -0.35
C LEU A 27 12.61 -7.14 1.02
N LEU A 28 12.19 -6.47 2.10
CA LEU A 28 12.13 -7.09 3.43
C LEU A 28 11.19 -8.29 3.44
N GLY A 29 10.00 -8.14 2.83
CA GLY A 29 9.04 -9.23 2.67
C GLY A 29 9.62 -10.41 1.90
N TYR A 30 10.27 -10.15 0.76
CA TYR A 30 10.89 -11.18 -0.08
C TYR A 30 12.07 -11.89 0.61
N ILE A 31 12.92 -11.17 1.33
CA ILE A 31 14.06 -11.76 2.05
C ILE A 31 13.58 -12.66 3.19
N CYS A 32 12.54 -12.25 3.92
CA CYS A 32 12.03 -13.00 5.07
C CYS A 32 11.01 -14.09 4.71
N SER A 33 10.30 -13.95 3.58
CA SER A 33 9.28 -14.89 3.10
C SER A 33 9.28 -14.90 1.56
N PRO A 34 10.24 -15.57 0.89
CA PRO A 34 10.40 -15.51 -0.57
C PRO A 34 9.19 -16.01 -1.36
N HIS A 35 8.43 -16.93 -0.76
CA HIS A 35 7.23 -17.51 -1.35
C HIS A 35 5.94 -16.87 -0.82
N LEU A 36 6.02 -15.88 0.10
CA LEU A 36 4.88 -15.15 0.67
C LEU A 36 3.85 -16.05 1.37
N ASP A 37 4.24 -17.25 1.78
CA ASP A 37 3.39 -18.31 2.36
C ASP A 37 3.82 -18.69 3.79
N THR A 38 4.93 -18.13 4.25
CA THR A 38 5.51 -18.34 5.57
C THR A 38 5.47 -17.04 6.36
N ALA A 39 5.17 -17.14 7.65
CA ALA A 39 5.09 -15.98 8.54
C ALA A 39 6.50 -15.35 8.68
N PRO A 40 6.73 -14.11 8.19
CA PRO A 40 7.98 -13.43 8.43
C PRO A 40 8.09 -13.02 9.91
N PRO A 41 9.30 -12.66 10.40
CA PRO A 41 9.45 -12.10 11.72
C PRO A 41 8.54 -10.89 11.93
N ARG A 42 7.92 -10.78 13.11
CA ARG A 42 6.83 -9.81 13.36
C ARG A 42 7.22 -8.36 13.07
N TRP A 43 8.48 -7.99 13.31
CA TRP A 43 8.99 -6.64 13.04
C TRP A 43 8.92 -6.28 11.54
N VAL A 44 8.89 -7.26 10.64
CA VAL A 44 8.71 -7.03 9.20
C VAL A 44 7.32 -6.46 8.90
N HIS A 45 6.27 -6.91 9.60
CA HIS A 45 4.94 -6.30 9.47
C HIS A 45 4.90 -4.88 10.03
N LEU A 46 5.61 -4.61 11.13
CA LEU A 46 5.76 -3.24 11.62
C LEU A 46 6.46 -2.36 10.58
N ALA A 47 7.52 -2.86 9.95
CA ALA A 47 8.22 -2.17 8.88
C ALA A 47 7.30 -1.92 7.67
N HIS A 48 6.55 -2.92 7.20
CA HIS A 48 5.57 -2.75 6.11
C HIS A 48 4.57 -1.64 6.41
N GLY A 49 3.96 -1.66 7.61
CA GLY A 49 2.98 -0.64 8.01
C GLY A 49 3.57 0.77 8.06
N LEU A 50 4.76 0.93 8.66
CA LEU A 50 5.42 2.24 8.77
C LEU A 50 5.90 2.77 7.41
N LEU A 51 6.50 1.91 6.58
CA LEU A 51 7.00 2.29 5.25
C LEU A 51 5.85 2.67 4.31
N LEU A 52 4.72 1.96 4.38
CA LEU A 52 3.51 2.27 3.61
C LEU A 52 2.88 3.59 4.04
N PHE A 53 2.78 3.83 5.36
CA PHE A 53 2.33 5.13 5.88
C PHE A 53 3.24 6.28 5.42
N LEU A 54 4.55 6.07 5.41
CA LEU A 54 5.51 7.07 4.92
C LEU A 54 5.36 7.30 3.41
N TYR A 55 5.20 6.25 2.60
CA TYR A 55 4.92 6.39 1.16
C TYR A 55 3.68 7.24 0.92
N GLN A 56 2.52 6.88 1.52
CA GLN A 56 1.28 7.64 1.40
C GLN A 56 1.47 9.12 1.79
N THR A 57 2.27 9.38 2.83
CA THR A 57 2.54 10.74 3.28
C THR A 57 3.38 11.52 2.26
N PHE A 58 4.40 10.89 1.67
CA PHE A 58 5.29 11.54 0.71
C PHE A 58 4.61 11.80 -0.63
N ASP A 59 3.84 10.82 -1.11
CA ASP A 59 2.93 10.94 -2.25
C ASP A 59 1.97 12.14 -2.08
N ALA A 60 1.28 12.25 -0.94
CA ALA A 60 0.42 13.41 -0.70
C ALA A 60 1.18 14.75 -0.59
N VAL A 61 2.49 14.73 -0.31
CA VAL A 61 3.32 15.93 -0.14
C VAL A 61 3.90 16.42 -1.46
N ASP A 62 4.26 15.54 -2.41
CA ASP A 62 4.87 15.98 -3.67
C ASP A 62 3.91 16.84 -4.51
N GLY A 63 2.62 16.47 -4.60
CA GLY A 63 1.63 17.24 -5.35
C GLY A 63 1.32 18.56 -4.66
N LYS A 64 1.34 18.59 -3.33
CA LYS A 64 1.22 19.85 -2.55
C LYS A 64 2.43 20.75 -2.79
N GLN A 65 3.63 20.18 -2.83
CA GLN A 65 4.85 20.92 -3.12
C GLN A 65 4.81 21.48 -4.54
N ALA A 66 4.50 20.66 -5.55
CA ALA A 66 4.41 21.08 -6.95
C ALA A 66 3.43 22.24 -7.16
N ARG A 67 2.25 22.19 -6.51
CA ARG A 67 1.28 23.30 -6.54
C ARG A 67 1.80 24.54 -5.82
N ARG A 68 2.45 24.38 -4.67
CA ARG A 68 3.00 25.51 -3.88
C ARG A 68 4.12 26.24 -4.63
N THR A 69 4.95 25.52 -5.38
CA THR A 69 6.09 26.08 -6.11
C THR A 69 5.79 26.38 -7.58
N SER A 70 4.54 26.19 -8.01
CA SER A 70 4.13 26.35 -9.41
C SER A 70 5.02 25.54 -10.38
N SER A 71 5.38 24.32 -9.97
CA SER A 71 6.25 23.41 -10.72
C SER A 71 5.53 22.15 -11.23
N SER A 72 4.20 22.12 -11.19
CA SER A 72 3.38 21.09 -11.84
C SER A 72 3.71 20.99 -13.33
N SER A 73 3.90 19.77 -13.83
CA SER A 73 4.23 19.51 -15.23
C SER A 73 3.77 18.12 -15.67
N PRO A 74 3.49 17.89 -16.97
CA PRO A 74 3.10 16.57 -17.47
C PRO A 74 4.14 15.47 -17.20
N LEU A 75 5.44 15.82 -17.18
CA LEU A 75 6.50 14.86 -16.86
C LEU A 75 6.51 14.48 -15.38
N GLY A 76 6.26 15.45 -14.49
CA GLY A 76 6.12 15.19 -13.06
C GLY A 76 4.92 14.27 -12.78
N GLU A 77 3.77 14.57 -13.38
CA GLU A 77 2.56 13.72 -13.27
C GLU A 77 2.77 12.32 -13.85
N LEU A 78 3.51 12.19 -14.96
CA LEU A 78 3.84 10.87 -15.52
C LEU A 78 4.73 10.05 -14.58
N PHE A 79 5.69 10.70 -13.93
CA PHE A 79 6.60 10.03 -13.00
C PHE A 79 5.87 9.58 -11.73
N ASP A 80 5.06 10.46 -11.15
CA ASP A 80 4.23 10.21 -9.98
C ASP A 80 3.29 9.01 -10.19
N HIS A 81 2.44 9.07 -11.23
CA HIS A 81 1.57 7.95 -11.59
C HIS A 81 2.33 6.67 -11.95
N GLY A 82 3.54 6.79 -12.51
CA GLY A 82 4.40 5.65 -12.78
C GLY A 82 4.86 4.95 -11.49
N CYS A 83 5.21 5.73 -10.47
CA CYS A 83 5.51 5.24 -9.13
C CYS A 83 4.28 4.58 -8.49
N ASP A 84 3.09 5.17 -8.61
CA ASP A 84 1.84 4.60 -8.07
C ASP A 84 1.43 3.28 -8.74
N ALA A 85 1.65 3.17 -10.05
CA ALA A 85 1.39 1.92 -10.78
C ALA A 85 2.29 0.78 -10.26
N LEU A 86 3.55 1.09 -9.93
CA LEU A 86 4.48 0.13 -9.33
C LEU A 86 4.18 -0.10 -7.84
N ALA A 87 3.68 0.92 -7.14
CA ALA A 87 3.24 0.82 -5.74
C ALA A 87 2.18 -0.28 -5.59
N CYS A 88 1.21 -0.34 -6.50
CA CYS A 88 0.21 -1.41 -6.54
C CYS A 88 0.84 -2.82 -6.50
N ALA A 89 1.99 -3.02 -7.16
CA ALA A 89 2.69 -4.32 -7.17
C ALA A 89 3.46 -4.57 -5.87
N PHE A 90 4.23 -3.59 -5.40
CA PHE A 90 5.02 -3.76 -4.16
C PHE A 90 4.15 -3.91 -2.91
N GLU A 91 3.04 -3.19 -2.86
CA GLU A 91 2.07 -3.31 -1.78
C GLU A 91 1.34 -4.63 -1.82
N ALA A 92 0.97 -5.12 -3.00
CA ALA A 92 0.42 -6.47 -3.13
C ALA A 92 1.39 -7.52 -2.58
N LEU A 93 2.69 -7.42 -2.89
CA LEU A 93 3.70 -8.33 -2.34
C LEU A 93 3.80 -8.24 -0.81
N ALA A 94 3.85 -7.03 -0.24
CA ALA A 94 3.91 -6.83 1.20
C ALA A 94 2.65 -7.34 1.92
N LEU A 95 1.47 -7.08 1.35
CA LEU A 95 0.19 -7.58 1.86
C LEU A 95 0.11 -9.10 1.74
N GLY A 96 0.52 -9.66 0.61
CA GLY A 96 0.62 -11.10 0.40
C GLY A 96 1.50 -11.80 1.44
N SER A 97 2.66 -11.20 1.76
CA SER A 97 3.54 -11.66 2.85
C SER A 97 2.85 -11.60 4.21
N THR A 98 2.12 -10.52 4.48
CA THR A 98 1.40 -10.31 5.75
C THR A 98 0.26 -11.28 5.96
N LEU A 99 -0.46 -11.59 4.88
CA LEU A 99 -1.61 -12.51 4.90
C LEU A 99 -1.22 -13.97 4.59
N MET A 100 0.08 -14.25 4.35
CA MET A 100 0.60 -15.57 3.99
C MET A 100 -0.13 -16.21 2.79
N CYS A 101 -0.43 -15.43 1.75
CA CYS A 101 -1.28 -15.84 0.64
C CYS A 101 -0.54 -16.55 -0.51
N GLY A 102 0.79 -16.61 -0.49
CA GLY A 102 1.58 -17.26 -1.52
C GLY A 102 1.24 -16.79 -2.93
N GLY A 103 0.96 -17.73 -3.85
CA GLY A 103 0.59 -17.42 -5.23
C GLY A 103 -0.71 -16.61 -5.39
N TRP A 104 -1.61 -16.63 -4.40
CA TRP A 104 -2.84 -15.80 -4.41
C TRP A 104 -2.55 -14.31 -4.25
N THR A 105 -1.31 -13.93 -3.91
CA THR A 105 -0.87 -12.53 -3.86
C THR A 105 -1.16 -11.77 -5.16
N LEU A 106 -1.10 -12.46 -6.30
CA LEU A 106 -1.44 -11.85 -7.60
C LEU A 106 -2.86 -11.27 -7.62
N CYS A 107 -3.81 -11.85 -6.89
CA CYS A 107 -5.17 -11.34 -6.81
C CYS A 107 -5.23 -9.95 -6.15
N PHE A 108 -4.41 -9.69 -5.13
CA PHE A 108 -4.33 -8.35 -4.52
C PHE A 108 -3.79 -7.32 -5.50
N TRP A 109 -2.79 -7.68 -6.29
CA TRP A 109 -2.29 -6.81 -7.35
C TRP A 109 -3.37 -6.50 -8.38
N VAL A 110 -4.15 -7.49 -8.83
CA VAL A 110 -5.26 -7.26 -9.77
C VAL A 110 -6.32 -6.34 -9.17
N VAL A 111 -6.67 -6.54 -7.89
CA VAL A 111 -7.66 -5.71 -7.18
C VAL A 111 -7.18 -4.25 -7.05
N ALA A 112 -5.88 -3.99 -6.93
CA ALA A 112 -5.33 -2.64 -6.90
C ALA A 112 -5.14 -2.04 -8.31
N ALA A 113 -4.56 -2.80 -9.23
CA ALA A 113 -4.15 -2.33 -10.55
C ALA A 113 -5.33 -2.01 -11.48
N VAL A 114 -6.44 -2.77 -11.39
CA VAL A 114 -7.60 -2.53 -12.26
C VAL A 114 -8.29 -1.20 -11.95
N PRO A 115 -8.66 -0.86 -10.70
CA PRO A 115 -9.19 0.46 -10.37
C PRO A 115 -8.22 1.59 -10.70
N PHE A 116 -6.92 1.41 -10.41
CA PHE A 116 -5.90 2.39 -10.77
C PHE A 116 -5.88 2.66 -12.27
N TYR A 117 -5.81 1.61 -13.10
CA TYR A 117 -5.85 1.74 -14.56
C TYR A 117 -7.11 2.43 -15.05
N LEU A 118 -8.28 2.08 -14.52
CA LEU A 118 -9.55 2.70 -14.91
C LEU A 118 -9.59 4.19 -14.54
N ALA A 119 -9.06 4.57 -13.38
CA ALA A 119 -8.95 5.97 -12.97
C ALA A 119 -7.98 6.75 -13.87
N THR A 120 -6.82 6.18 -14.21
CA THR A 120 -5.87 6.80 -15.15
C THR A 120 -6.45 6.90 -16.57
N TRP A 121 -7.21 5.88 -17.00
CA TRP A 121 -7.91 5.88 -18.28
C TRP A 121 -8.97 6.98 -18.34
N GLU A 122 -9.80 7.09 -17.30
CA GLU A 122 -10.78 8.18 -17.19
C GLU A 122 -10.08 9.55 -17.19
N HIS A 123 -8.99 9.69 -16.45
CA HIS A 123 -8.18 10.91 -16.41
C HIS A 123 -7.66 11.29 -17.80
N PHE A 124 -7.19 10.31 -18.60
CA PHE A 124 -6.70 10.56 -19.96
C PHE A 124 -7.78 11.17 -20.88
N PHE A 125 -9.04 10.73 -20.78
CA PHE A 125 -10.12 11.25 -21.62
C PHE A 125 -10.77 12.53 -21.06
N THR A 126 -10.82 12.69 -19.74
CA THR A 126 -11.52 13.81 -19.08
C THR A 126 -10.60 14.95 -18.67
N ASN A 127 -9.28 14.74 -18.70
CA ASN A 127 -8.26 15.63 -18.15
C ASN A 127 -8.46 15.98 -16.66
N THR A 128 -9.25 15.18 -15.94
CA THR A 128 -9.57 15.39 -14.52
C THR A 128 -9.44 14.07 -13.78
N LEU A 129 -8.62 14.02 -12.73
CA LEU A 129 -8.51 12.82 -11.91
C LEU A 129 -9.63 12.85 -10.87
N ILE A 130 -10.64 12.00 -11.08
CA ILE A 130 -11.80 11.91 -10.19
C ILE A 130 -11.52 10.80 -9.17
N LEU A 131 -11.16 11.20 -7.95
CA LEU A 131 -11.03 10.27 -6.84
C LEU A 131 -12.33 10.27 -6.01
N PRO A 132 -12.92 9.09 -5.73
CA PRO A 132 -14.11 9.04 -4.90
C PRO A 132 -13.79 9.44 -3.47
N THR A 133 -14.70 10.15 -2.81
CA THR A 133 -14.56 10.58 -1.40
C THR A 133 -14.53 9.40 -0.42
N ILE A 134 -15.02 8.24 -0.85
CA ILE A 134 -15.03 7.00 -0.07
C ILE A 134 -14.42 5.92 -0.96
N ASN A 135 -13.55 5.09 -0.38
CA ASN A 135 -12.89 3.99 -1.08
C ASN A 135 -11.97 4.47 -2.21
N GLY A 136 -11.31 5.61 -2.01
CA GLY A 136 -10.21 6.06 -2.85
C GLY A 136 -8.88 5.39 -2.46
N PRO A 137 -7.77 5.80 -3.10
CA PRO A 137 -6.45 5.28 -2.78
C PRO A 137 -6.09 5.46 -1.30
N THR A 138 -6.45 6.60 -0.70
CA THR A 138 -6.12 6.90 0.70
C THR A 138 -6.72 5.89 1.69
N GLU A 139 -8.01 5.54 1.56
CA GLU A 139 -8.65 4.56 2.44
C GLU A 139 -8.10 3.15 2.20
N GLY A 140 -7.81 2.79 0.94
CA GLY A 140 -7.22 1.49 0.59
C GLY A 140 -5.84 1.30 1.24
N LEU A 141 -4.94 2.26 1.04
CA LEU A 141 -3.60 2.27 1.65
C LEU A 141 -3.69 2.26 3.19
N MET A 142 -4.65 2.98 3.77
CA MET A 142 -4.92 2.95 5.21
C MET A 142 -5.30 1.58 5.71
N LEU A 143 -6.23 0.91 5.03
CA LEU A 143 -6.64 -0.43 5.38
C LEU A 143 -5.44 -1.39 5.36
N ILE A 144 -4.56 -1.27 4.35
CA ILE A 144 -3.38 -2.12 4.20
C ILE A 144 -2.37 -1.86 5.34
N TYR A 145 -1.98 -0.61 5.61
CA TYR A 145 -1.01 -0.36 6.70
C TYR A 145 -1.60 -0.69 8.08
N VAL A 146 -2.89 -0.48 8.30
CA VAL A 146 -3.55 -0.92 9.54
C VAL A 146 -3.52 -2.44 9.66
N SER A 147 -3.71 -3.17 8.56
CA SER A 147 -3.61 -4.64 8.53
C SER A 147 -2.19 -5.11 8.89
N HIS A 148 -1.15 -4.44 8.38
CA HIS A 148 0.23 -4.70 8.77
C HIS A 148 0.47 -4.47 10.27
N LEU A 149 0.03 -3.32 10.79
CA LEU A 149 0.19 -2.99 12.21
C LEU A 149 -0.58 -3.94 13.12
N PHE A 150 -1.79 -4.33 12.73
CA PHE A 150 -2.57 -5.35 13.42
C PHE A 150 -1.82 -6.69 13.45
N THR A 151 -1.27 -7.10 12.31
CA THR A 151 -0.50 -8.35 12.18
C THR A 151 0.78 -8.32 13.01
N PHE A 152 1.40 -7.16 13.22
CA PHE A 152 2.51 -7.03 14.17
C PHE A 152 2.10 -7.40 15.61
N PHE A 153 0.87 -7.12 16.03
CA PHE A 153 0.35 -7.45 17.37
C PHE A 153 -0.29 -8.84 17.48
N THR A 154 -0.81 -9.42 16.40
CA THR A 154 -1.42 -10.76 16.44
C THR A 154 -0.50 -11.87 15.94
N GLY A 155 0.39 -11.59 14.99
CA GLY A 155 1.09 -12.58 14.19
C GLY A 155 0.36 -12.87 12.87
N ALA A 156 1.10 -13.25 11.83
CA ALA A 156 0.56 -13.55 10.50
C ALA A 156 -0.34 -14.79 10.50
N GLU A 157 -0.08 -15.73 11.42
CA GLU A 157 -0.87 -16.94 11.62
C GLU A 157 -2.32 -16.63 12.00
N TRP A 158 -2.58 -15.42 12.51
CA TRP A 158 -3.94 -14.97 12.80
C TRP A 158 -4.85 -15.00 11.57
N TRP A 159 -4.30 -14.77 10.38
CA TRP A 159 -5.03 -14.78 9.11
C TRP A 159 -5.31 -16.20 8.59
N ALA A 160 -4.47 -17.17 8.98
CA ALA A 160 -4.55 -18.55 8.53
C ALA A 160 -5.34 -19.48 9.49
N GLN A 161 -5.67 -19.00 10.69
CA GLN A 161 -6.40 -19.79 11.68
C GLN A 161 -7.91 -19.92 11.36
N ASP A 162 -8.56 -20.89 11.99
CA ASP A 162 -10.03 -20.98 11.96
C ASP A 162 -10.68 -19.70 12.48
N PHE A 163 -11.63 -19.13 11.73
CA PHE A 163 -12.35 -17.91 12.09
C PHE A 163 -12.92 -17.91 13.52
N ARG A 164 -13.32 -19.08 14.04
CA ARG A 164 -13.83 -19.25 15.42
C ARG A 164 -12.80 -18.93 16.49
N LYS A 165 -11.51 -19.11 16.21
CA LYS A 165 -10.40 -18.81 17.13
C LYS A 165 -10.07 -17.32 17.15
N SER A 166 -10.41 -16.61 16.07
CA SER A 166 -10.19 -15.16 15.95
C SER A 166 -11.10 -14.33 16.87
N LEU A 167 -12.25 -14.88 17.30
CA LEU A 167 -13.21 -14.22 18.21
C LEU A 167 -13.55 -15.12 19.41
N PRO A 168 -12.73 -15.11 20.48
CA PRO A 168 -12.88 -16.03 21.62
C PRO A 168 -14.25 -15.93 22.33
N PHE A 169 -14.95 -14.79 22.18
CA PHE A 169 -16.29 -14.58 22.74
C PHE A 169 -17.36 -15.51 22.13
N PHE A 170 -17.27 -15.86 20.84
CA PHE A 170 -18.23 -16.76 20.18
C PHE A 170 -17.90 -18.25 20.37
N GLY A 171 -16.66 -18.59 20.74
CA GLY A 171 -16.25 -19.98 21.00
C GLY A 171 -16.91 -20.60 22.23
N SER A 172 -17.26 -19.78 23.23
CA SER A 172 -17.88 -20.26 24.48
C SER A 172 -19.37 -20.61 24.35
N VAL A 173 -20.07 -20.12 23.32
CA VAL A 173 -21.53 -20.29 23.19
C VAL A 173 -21.93 -21.70 22.75
N SER A 174 -21.05 -22.44 22.05
CA SER A 174 -21.37 -23.79 21.55
C SER A 174 -20.93 -24.92 22.49
N ALA A 175 -20.04 -24.65 23.45
CA ALA A 175 -19.61 -25.64 24.45
C ALA A 175 -20.74 -26.06 25.42
N MET A 176 -21.82 -25.27 25.49
CA MET A 176 -23.04 -25.62 26.24
C MET A 176 -24.05 -26.45 25.45
N SER A 177 -23.86 -26.68 24.16
CA SER A 177 -24.80 -27.46 23.31
C SER A 177 -24.43 -28.94 23.17
N LYS A 178 -23.33 -29.40 23.80
CA LYS A 178 -22.91 -30.81 23.82
C LYS A 178 -22.82 -31.36 25.25
N ARG A 179 -23.90 -31.20 26.03
CA ARG A 179 -24.14 -31.99 27.24
C ARG A 179 -25.52 -32.61 27.16
#